data_AF-A0A846AV73-F1
#
_entry.id   AF-A0A846AV73-F1
#
_cell.length_a   1.000
_cell.length_b   1.000
_cell.length_c   1.000
_cell.angle_alpha   90.00
_cell.angle_beta   90.00
_cell.angle_gamma   90.00
#
_symmetry.space_group_name_H-M   'P 1'
#
loop_
_entity.id
_entity.type
_entity.pdbx_description
1 polymer ?
#
loop_
_entity_poly.entity_id
_entity_poly.type
_entity_poly.pdbx_seq_one_letter_code
_entity_poly.pdbx_strand_id
1 'polypeptide(L)'
;MQPDYHYAWENKGVALKNLERYEQAVAAYEKALEIQPDYYYAWNNKGIALGELEKYEQAVAAYEKALEIQPDFHYAWNNKGNALRKLERYEQAVAACEKAL
;
A
#
# COMPACT_ATOMS: atom_id res chain seq x y z
N MET A 1 28.12 0.55 -4.60
CA MET A 1 26.82 -0.11 -4.34
C MET A 1 26.16 0.62 -3.19
N GLN A 2 25.06 1.33 -3.43
CA GLN A 2 24.26 1.87 -2.32
C GLN A 2 23.67 0.66 -1.56
N PRO A 3 23.83 0.58 -0.24
CA PRO A 3 23.20 -0.49 0.52
C PRO A 3 21.68 -0.44 0.31
N ASP A 4 21.05 -1.59 0.41
CA ASP A 4 19.61 -1.88 0.30
C ASP A 4 18.77 -1.19 1.42
N TYR A 5 18.99 0.11 1.63
CA TYR A 5 18.40 0.93 2.70
C TYR A 5 16.87 1.01 2.60
N HIS A 6 16.29 0.90 1.41
CA HIS A 6 14.85 0.88 1.23
C HIS A 6 14.22 -0.35 1.92
N TYR A 7 14.88 -1.52 1.90
CA TYR A 7 14.43 -2.70 2.64
C TYR A 7 14.49 -2.49 4.16
N ALA A 8 15.49 -1.76 4.68
CA ALA A 8 15.54 -1.46 6.11
C ALA A 8 14.38 -0.57 6.56
N TRP A 9 14.03 0.43 5.74
CA TRP A 9 12.87 1.28 5.98
C TRP A 9 11.54 0.54 5.84
N GLU A 10 11.42 -0.34 4.86
CA GLU A 10 10.24 -1.19 4.68
C GLU A 10 10.05 -2.14 5.88
N ASN A 11 11.10 -2.84 6.30
CA ASN A 11 11.05 -3.73 7.46
C ASN A 11 10.67 -2.97 8.74
N LYS A 12 11.19 -1.75 8.93
CA LYS A 12 10.79 -0.86 10.02
C LYS A 12 9.30 -0.52 9.94
N GLY A 13 8.81 -0.20 8.75
CA GLY A 13 7.38 0.06 8.51
C GLY A 13 6.52 -1.16 8.86
N VAL A 14 6.92 -2.36 8.47
CA VAL A 14 6.23 -3.62 8.79
C VAL A 14 6.18 -3.85 10.30
N ALA A 15 7.31 -3.68 10.99
CA ALA A 15 7.38 -3.81 12.44
C ALA A 15 6.47 -2.79 13.15
N LEU A 16 6.45 -1.54 12.70
CA LEU A 16 5.58 -0.49 13.25
C LEU A 16 4.09 -0.78 13.00
N LYS A 17 3.73 -1.28 11.81
CA LYS A 17 2.37 -1.71 11.49
C LYS A 17 1.92 -2.85 12.41
N ASN A 18 2.78 -3.84 12.65
CA ASN A 18 2.47 -4.96 13.56
C ASN A 18 2.35 -4.52 15.03
N LEU A 19 2.86 -3.34 15.38
CA LEU A 19 2.66 -2.68 16.67
C LEU A 19 1.48 -1.69 16.65
N GLU A 20 0.66 -1.69 15.59
CA GLU A 20 -0.47 -0.79 15.37
C GLU A 20 -0.09 0.70 15.35
N ARG A 21 1.19 1.01 15.10
CA ARG A 21 1.72 2.38 14.99
C ARG A 21 1.67 2.86 13.55
N TYR A 22 0.45 2.97 13.02
CA TYR A 22 0.23 3.10 11.58
C TYR A 22 0.78 4.41 10.98
N GLU A 23 0.70 5.55 11.65
CA GLU A 23 1.30 6.80 11.14
C GLU A 23 2.82 6.70 11.00
N GLN A 24 3.47 6.05 11.96
CA GLN A 24 4.91 5.85 11.92
C GLN A 24 5.28 4.82 10.84
N ALA A 25 4.44 3.81 10.63
CA ALA A 25 4.60 2.85 9.54
C ALA A 25 4.53 3.55 8.17
N VAL A 26 3.53 4.42 7.96
CA VAL A 26 3.40 5.24 6.74
C VAL A 26 4.67 6.05 6.49
N ALA A 27 5.17 6.76 7.50
CA ALA A 27 6.40 7.55 7.39
C ALA A 27 7.62 6.68 7.04
N ALA A 28 7.71 5.45 7.57
CA ALA A 28 8.78 4.52 7.22
C ALA A 28 8.69 4.03 5.78
N TYR A 29 7.48 3.69 5.29
CA TYR A 29 7.29 3.32 3.88
C TYR A 29 7.57 4.50 2.94
N GLU A 30 7.22 5.73 3.31
CA GLU A 30 7.59 6.92 2.54
C GLU A 30 9.11 7.08 2.41
N LYS A 31 9.88 6.80 3.46
CA LYS A 31 11.34 6.77 3.37
C LYS A 31 11.88 5.66 2.49
N ALA A 32 11.23 4.49 2.48
CA ALA A 32 11.58 3.43 1.53
C ALA A 32 11.34 3.89 0.08
N LEU A 33 10.21 4.56 -0.17
CA LEU A 33 9.79 5.04 -1.48
C LEU A 33 10.58 6.28 -1.96
N GLU A 34 11.09 7.12 -1.06
CA GLU A 34 12.04 8.19 -1.41
C GLU A 34 13.35 7.62 -1.99
N ILE A 35 13.76 6.44 -1.53
CA ILE A 35 14.98 5.75 -1.98
C ILE A 35 14.70 4.91 -3.23
N GLN A 36 13.58 4.18 -3.26
CA GLN A 36 13.17 3.31 -4.36
C GLN A 36 11.69 3.57 -4.72
N PRO A 37 11.41 4.52 -5.62
CA PRO A 37 10.03 4.94 -5.92
C PRO A 37 9.16 3.89 -6.61
N ASP A 38 9.76 2.94 -7.30
CA ASP A 38 9.10 1.82 -7.98
C ASP A 38 8.98 0.57 -7.07
N TYR A 39 9.20 0.69 -5.76
CA TYR A 39 9.06 -0.45 -4.86
C TYR A 39 7.59 -0.71 -4.52
N TYR A 40 6.91 -1.48 -5.37
CA TYR A 40 5.46 -1.74 -5.28
C TYR A 40 5.02 -2.35 -3.94
N TYR A 41 5.87 -3.15 -3.27
CA TYR A 41 5.57 -3.68 -1.93
C TYR A 41 5.43 -2.57 -0.90
N ALA A 42 6.29 -1.54 -0.92
CA ALA A 42 6.19 -0.40 -0.01
C ALA A 42 4.94 0.45 -0.29
N TRP A 43 4.56 0.62 -1.56
CA TRP A 43 3.29 1.27 -1.93
C TRP A 43 2.08 0.51 -1.38
N ASN A 44 2.03 -0.81 -1.54
CA ASN A 44 0.95 -1.63 -1.00
C ASN A 44 0.91 -1.59 0.54
N ASN A 45 2.06 -1.72 1.21
CA ASN A 45 2.12 -1.68 2.66
C ASN A 45 1.77 -0.29 3.23
N LYS A 46 2.12 0.78 2.52
CA LYS A 46 1.63 2.14 2.80
C LYS A 46 0.11 2.22 2.69
N GLY A 47 -0.46 1.65 1.63
CA GLY A 47 -1.91 1.57 1.46
C GLY A 47 -2.62 0.84 2.60
N ILE A 48 -2.06 -0.30 3.06
CA ILE A 48 -2.60 -1.05 4.19
C ILE A 48 -2.62 -0.20 5.45
N ALA A 49 -1.48 0.42 5.80
CA ALA A 49 -1.38 1.26 6.99
C ALA A 49 -2.32 2.49 6.92
N LEU A 50 -2.52 3.07 5.73
CA LEU A 50 -3.50 4.15 5.54
C LEU A 50 -4.94 3.66 5.70
N GLY A 51 -5.24 2.44 5.27
CA GLY A 51 -6.54 1.80 5.47
C GLY A 51 -6.87 1.56 6.94
N GLU A 52 -5.89 1.14 7.74
CA GLU A 52 -6.02 1.01 9.20
C GLU A 52 -6.26 2.36 9.90
N LEU A 53 -5.81 3.45 9.28
CA LEU A 53 -6.08 4.83 9.72
C LEU A 53 -7.39 5.41 9.16
N GLU A 54 -8.20 4.59 8.50
CA GLU A 54 -9.43 5.00 7.80
C GLU A 54 -9.22 6.08 6.72
N LYS A 55 -7.98 6.27 6.24
CA LYS A 55 -7.63 7.20 5.16
C LYS A 55 -7.80 6.53 3.80
N TYR A 56 -9.02 6.07 3.52
CA TYR A 56 -9.29 5.16 2.40
C TYR A 56 -8.97 5.75 1.02
N GLU A 57 -9.18 7.05 0.77
CA GLU A 57 -8.78 7.68 -0.50
C GLU A 57 -7.26 7.61 -0.72
N GLN A 58 -6.48 7.87 0.33
CA GLN A 58 -5.03 7.81 0.26
C GLN A 58 -4.54 6.37 0.11
N ALA A 59 -5.23 5.42 0.76
CA ALA A 59 -4.96 3.99 0.60
C ALA A 59 -5.17 3.55 -0.85
N VAL A 60 -6.30 3.93 -1.47
CA VAL A 60 -6.59 3.66 -2.89
C VAL A 60 -5.49 4.22 -3.80
N ALA A 61 -5.07 5.46 -3.60
CA ALA A 61 -3.99 6.07 -4.39
C ALA A 61 -2.65 5.30 -4.23
N ALA A 62 -2.34 4.81 -3.03
CA ALA A 62 -1.14 4.01 -2.80
C ALA A 62 -1.22 2.63 -3.50
N TYR A 63 -2.38 1.96 -3.46
CA TYR A 63 -2.57 0.72 -4.21
C TYR A 63 -2.52 0.94 -5.72
N GLU A 64 -3.06 2.04 -6.23
CA GLU A 64 -2.95 2.41 -7.64
C GLU A 64 -1.49 2.57 -8.07
N LYS A 65 -0.66 3.20 -7.25
CA LYS A 65 0.79 3.27 -7.52
C LYS A 65 1.45 1.91 -7.53
N ALA A 66 1.12 1.02 -6.59
CA ALA A 66 1.61 -0.35 -6.61
C ALA A 66 1.22 -1.08 -7.90
N LEU A 67 -0.01 -0.89 -8.38
CA LEU A 67 -0.56 -1.52 -9.59
C LEU A 67 -0.07 -0.90 -10.90
N GLU A 68 0.26 0.39 -10.91
CA GLU A 68 0.94 1.04 -12.03
C GLU A 68 2.33 0.40 -12.28
N ILE A 69 3.02 0.04 -11.19
CA ILE A 69 4.34 -0.60 -11.25
C ILE A 69 4.21 -2.10 -11.55
N GLN A 70 3.33 -2.80 -10.84
CA GLN A 70 3.14 -4.25 -10.94
C GLN A 70 1.64 -4.56 -11.16
N PRO A 71 1.16 -4.58 -12.42
CA PRO A 71 -0.27 -4.69 -12.73
C PRO A 71 -0.94 -6.01 -12.35
N ASP A 72 -0.17 -7.09 -12.22
CA ASP A 72 -0.62 -8.44 -11.83
C ASP A 72 -0.55 -8.67 -10.31
N PHE A 73 -0.28 -7.63 -9.51
CA PHE A 73 -0.17 -7.77 -8.07
C PHE A 73 -1.54 -7.91 -7.39
N HIS A 74 -2.05 -9.15 -7.36
CA HIS A 74 -3.39 -9.49 -6.87
C HIS A 74 -3.68 -8.98 -5.44
N TYR A 75 -2.68 -8.92 -4.56
CA TYR A 75 -2.85 -8.37 -3.21
C TYR A 75 -3.26 -6.89 -3.23
N ALA A 76 -2.65 -6.07 -4.09
CA ALA A 76 -3.01 -4.67 -4.21
C ALA A 76 -4.40 -4.48 -4.84
N TRP A 77 -4.80 -5.33 -5.80
CA TRP A 77 -6.16 -5.33 -6.34
C TRP A 77 -7.21 -5.64 -5.27
N ASN A 78 -7.00 -6.69 -4.49
CA ASN A 78 -7.89 -7.05 -3.37
C ASN A 78 -7.98 -5.93 -2.32
N ASN A 79 -6.83 -5.37 -1.92
CA ASN A 79 -6.80 -4.30 -0.94
C ASN A 79 -7.45 -3.01 -1.45
N LYS A 80 -7.27 -2.68 -2.74
CA LYS A 80 -7.96 -1.57 -3.41
C LYS A 80 -9.47 -1.79 -3.40
N GLY A 81 -9.95 -2.97 -3.74
CA GLY A 81 -11.38 -3.31 -3.69
C GLY A 81 -11.98 -3.12 -2.29
N ASN A 82 -11.27 -3.57 -1.26
CA ASN A 82 -11.68 -3.38 0.14
C ASN A 82 -11.77 -1.90 0.54
N ALA A 83 -10.78 -1.09 0.18
CA ALA A 83 -10.79 0.35 0.46
C ALA A 83 -11.90 1.08 -0.32
N LEU A 84 -12.12 0.72 -1.59
CA LEU A 84 -13.22 1.28 -2.40
C LEU A 84 -14.60 0.93 -1.84
N ARG A 85 -14.77 -0.28 -1.30
CA ARG A 85 -16.00 -0.68 -0.59
C ARG A 85 -16.24 0.17 0.65
N LYS A 86 -15.18 0.49 1.42
CA LYS A 86 -15.27 1.39 2.58
C LYS A 86 -15.65 2.83 2.20
N LEU A 87 -15.35 3.23 0.96
CA LEU A 87 -15.77 4.49 0.36
C LEU A 87 -17.12 4.44 -0.36
N GLU A 88 -17.85 3.33 -0.25
CA GLU A 88 -19.13 3.09 -0.95
C GLU A 88 -19.04 3.15 -2.49
N ARG A 89 -17.84 3.00 -3.06
CA ARG A 89 -17.60 2.99 -4.52
C ARG A 89 -17.71 1.56 -5.07
N TYR A 90 -18.92 1.01 -5.01
CA TYR A 90 -19.17 -0.42 -5.20
C TYR A 90 -18.80 -0.92 -6.61
N GLU A 91 -19.10 -0.18 -7.67
CA GLU A 91 -18.77 -0.58 -9.04
C GLU A 91 -17.26 -0.71 -9.25
N GLN A 92 -16.50 0.24 -8.70
CA GLN A 92 -15.03 0.21 -8.75
C GLN A 92 -14.47 -0.92 -7.89
N ALA A 93 -15.10 -1.22 -6.75
CA ALA A 93 -14.70 -2.33 -5.89
C ALA A 93 -14.89 -3.68 -6.58
N VAL A 94 -16.01 -3.89 -7.29
CA VAL A 94 -16.25 -5.12 -8.08
C VAL A 94 -15.17 -5.28 -9.15
N ALA A 95 -14.92 -4.23 -9.94
CA ALA A 95 -13.87 -4.27 -10.97
C ALA A 95 -12.48 -4.58 -10.39
N ALA A 96 -12.16 -4.08 -9.19
CA ALA A 96 -10.91 -4.40 -8.52
C ALA A 96 -10.84 -5.86 -8.06
N CYS A 97 -11.93 -6.43 -7.53
CA CYS A 97 -11.99 -7.83 -7.14
C CYS A 97 -11.87 -8.78 -8.34
N GLU A 98 -12.47 -8.46 -9.48
CA GLU A 98 -12.34 -9.25 -10.71
C GLU A 98 -10.88 -9.31 -11.21
N LYS A 99 -10.10 -8.25 -10.98
CA LYS A 99 -8.67 -8.21 -11.31
C LYS A 99 -7.78 -8.95 -10.30
N ALA A 100 -8.29 -9.25 -9.10
CA ALA A 100 -7.57 -9.97 -8.07
C ALA A 100 -7.65 -11.50 -8.23
N LEU A 101 -8.59 -12.01 -9.04
CA LEU A 101 -8.80 -13.44 -9.37
C LEU A 101 -7.94 -13.89 -10.55
#